data_AF-A0A9D3LIZ9-F1
#
_entry.id   AF-A0A9D3LIZ9-F1
#
_cell.length_a   1.000
_cell.length_b   1.000
_cell.length_c   1.000
_cell.angle_alpha   90.00
_cell.angle_beta   90.00
_cell.angle_gamma   90.00
#
_symmetry.space_group_name_H-M   'P 1'
#
loop_
_entity.id
_entity.type
_entity.pdbx_description
1 polymer ?
#
loop_
_entity_poly.entity_id
_entity_poly.type
_entity_poly.pdbx_seq_one_letter_code
_entity_poly.pdbx_strand_id
1 'polypeptide(L)'
;MLETCGIEGSLKITLHILRNMKKKDVTDPLEREEQHNEFKERAQQALKTHLKKRFECIFEGLAKQGHQTLLNEIYTELYITEGGSGG
;
A
#
# COMPACT_ATOMS: atom_id res chain seq x y z
N MET A 1 -5.22 14.51 -17.50
CA MET A 1 -5.06 13.03 -17.45
C MET A 1 -4.37 12.64 -16.16
N LEU A 2 -3.07 12.93 -15.99
CA LEU A 2 -2.35 12.67 -14.72
C LEU A 2 -2.99 13.38 -13.52
N GLU A 3 -3.37 14.65 -13.68
CA GLU A 3 -4.01 15.45 -12.63
C GLU A 3 -5.44 15.01 -12.29
N THR A 4 -6.13 14.37 -13.23
CA THR A 4 -7.56 14.01 -13.10
C THR A 4 -7.77 12.57 -12.65
N CYS A 5 -6.85 11.66 -12.97
CA CYS A 5 -7.03 10.21 -12.79
C CYS A 5 -5.81 9.51 -12.16
N GLY A 6 -4.75 10.26 -11.81
CA GLY A 6 -3.50 9.70 -11.30
C GLY A 6 -2.68 8.94 -12.36
N ILE A 7 -1.51 8.44 -11.95
CA ILE A 7 -0.58 7.72 -12.83
C ILE A 7 -1.22 6.45 -13.37
N GLU A 8 -1.84 5.64 -12.49
CA GLU A 8 -2.42 4.35 -12.90
C GLU A 8 -3.65 4.52 -13.81
N GLY A 9 -4.56 5.44 -13.47
CA GLY A 9 -5.70 5.75 -14.31
C GLY A 9 -5.26 6.29 -15.68
N SER A 10 -4.23 7.13 -15.71
CA SER A 10 -3.67 7.64 -16.97
C SER A 10 -3.02 6.55 -17.82
N LEU A 11 -2.32 5.59 -17.19
CA LEU A 11 -1.72 4.44 -17.87
C LEU A 11 -2.80 3.56 -18.51
N LYS A 12 -3.87 3.24 -17.77
CA LYS A 12 -5.02 2.46 -18.25
C LYS A 12 -5.70 3.09 -19.46
N ILE A 13 -5.93 4.41 -19.42
CA ILE A 13 -6.53 5.15 -20.55
C ILE A 13 -5.59 5.14 -21.76
N THR A 14 -4.28 5.36 -21.54
CA THR A 14 -3.29 5.38 -22.62
C THR A 14 -3.20 4.02 -23.31
N LEU A 15 -3.14 2.93 -22.53
CA LEU A 15 -3.18 1.55 -23.04
C LEU A 15 -4.44 1.27 -23.86
N HIS A 16 -5.61 1.72 -23.39
CA HIS A 16 -6.86 1.56 -24.12
C HIS A 16 -6.81 2.24 -25.51
N ILE A 17 -6.29 3.48 -25.58
CA ILE A 17 -6.14 4.21 -26.85
C ILE A 17 -5.17 3.48 -27.78
N LEU A 18 -4.02 3.03 -27.28
CA LEU A 18 -3.01 2.33 -28.09
C LEU A 18 -3.52 1.00 -28.66
N ARG A 19 -4.32 0.24 -27.89
CA ARG A 19 -5.00 -0.98 -28.35
C ARG A 19 -5.96 -0.67 -29.52
N ASN A 20 -6.76 0.40 -29.40
CA ASN A 20 -7.66 0.82 -30.47
C ASN A 20 -6.91 1.25 -31.74
N MET A 21 -5.70 1.80 -31.57
CA MET A 21 -4.82 2.17 -32.68
C MET A 21 -4.02 1.00 -33.28
N LYS A 22 -4.18 -0.23 -32.76
CA LYS A 22 -3.46 -1.44 -33.20
C LYS A 22 -1.92 -1.33 -33.08
N LYS A 23 -1.41 -0.54 -32.13
CA LYS A 23 0.03 -0.31 -31.88
C LYS A 23 0.62 -1.35 -30.92
N LYS A 24 0.71 -2.61 -31.36
CA LYS A 24 1.08 -3.75 -30.50
C LYS A 24 2.50 -3.67 -29.91
N ASP A 25 3.45 -3.18 -30.68
CA ASP A 25 4.86 -3.11 -30.26
C ASP A 25 5.08 -2.24 -29.00
N VAL A 26 4.18 -1.27 -28.78
CA VAL A 26 4.21 -0.34 -27.64
C VAL A 26 3.33 -0.82 -26.49
N THR A 27 2.31 -1.64 -26.75
CA THR A 27 1.40 -2.12 -25.70
C THR A 27 2.03 -3.21 -24.83
N ASP A 28 2.80 -4.13 -25.40
CA ASP A 28 3.31 -5.29 -24.64
C ASP A 28 4.23 -4.90 -23.46
N PRO A 29 5.15 -3.93 -23.58
CA PRO A 29 5.93 -3.46 -22.43
C PRO A 29 5.06 -2.77 -21.37
N LEU A 30 4.12 -1.93 -21.80
CA LEU A 30 3.24 -1.16 -20.91
C LEU A 30 2.25 -2.06 -20.15
N GLU A 31 1.77 -3.14 -20.79
CA GLU A 31 0.91 -4.13 -20.15
C GLU A 31 1.66 -4.91 -19.06
N ARG A 32 2.93 -5.25 -19.29
CA ARG A 32 3.76 -5.86 -18.26
C ARG A 32 3.97 -4.93 -17.07
N GLU A 33 4.19 -3.65 -17.31
CA GLU A 33 4.29 -2.67 -16.23
C GLU A 33 2.97 -2.48 -15.48
N GLU A 34 1.84 -2.40 -16.18
CA GLU A 34 0.51 -2.34 -15.57
C GLU A 34 0.27 -3.54 -14.65
N GLN A 35 0.50 -4.76 -15.16
CA GLN A 35 0.35 -6.00 -14.38
C GLN A 35 1.29 -6.05 -13.17
N HIS A 36 2.53 -5.61 -13.32
CA HIS A 36 3.49 -5.56 -12.23
C HIS A 36 3.04 -4.59 -11.13
N ASN A 37 2.54 -3.42 -11.51
CA ASN A 37 2.02 -2.42 -10.57
C ASN A 37 0.78 -2.95 -9.83
N GLU A 38 -0.18 -3.56 -10.54
CA GLU A 38 -1.34 -4.17 -9.91
C GLU A 38 -0.95 -5.27 -8.91
N PHE A 39 0.03 -6.12 -9.27
CA PHE A 39 0.55 -7.14 -8.36
C PHE A 39 1.19 -6.51 -7.12
N LYS A 40 2.03 -5.49 -7.30
CA LYS A 40 2.70 -4.78 -6.22
C LYS A 40 1.70 -4.14 -5.26
N GLU A 41 0.66 -3.49 -5.77
CA GLU A 41 -0.40 -2.91 -4.94
C GLU A 41 -1.14 -3.97 -4.14
N ARG A 42 -1.54 -5.08 -4.77
CA ARG A 42 -2.20 -6.20 -4.07
C ARG A 42 -1.32 -6.79 -2.99
N ALA A 43 -0.03 -7.00 -3.26
CA ALA A 43 0.92 -7.50 -2.28
C ALA A 43 1.07 -6.54 -1.10
N GLN A 44 1.17 -5.23 -1.35
CA GLN A 44 1.22 -4.22 -0.30
C GLN A 44 -0.07 -4.18 0.53
N GLN A 45 -1.24 -4.24 -0.11
CA GLN A 45 -2.55 -4.27 0.56
C GLN A 45 -2.67 -5.50 1.47
N ALA A 46 -2.26 -6.66 0.96
CA ALA A 46 -2.27 -7.92 1.71
C ALA A 46 -1.33 -7.86 2.92
N LEU A 47 -0.10 -7.36 2.73
CA LEU A 47 0.86 -7.18 3.81
C LEU A 47 0.33 -6.22 4.89
N LYS A 48 -0.19 -5.05 4.50
CA LYS A 48 -0.78 -4.07 5.43
C LYS A 48 -1.92 -4.70 6.22
N THR A 49 -2.80 -5.45 5.56
CA THR A 49 -3.94 -6.11 6.22
C THR A 49 -3.46 -7.20 7.18
N HIS A 50 -2.48 -8.00 6.78
CA HIS A 50 -1.90 -9.04 7.64
C HIS A 50 -1.27 -8.45 8.89
N LEU A 51 -0.47 -7.38 8.74
CA LEU A 51 0.16 -6.69 9.86
C LEU A 51 -0.89 -6.07 10.80
N LYS A 52 -1.91 -5.41 10.26
CA LYS A 52 -3.02 -4.87 11.07
C LYS A 52 -3.67 -5.98 11.90
N LYS A 53 -4.10 -7.08 11.28
CA LYS A 53 -4.74 -8.20 12.00
C LYS A 53 -3.83 -8.84 13.05
N ARG A 54 -2.54 -8.97 12.76
CA ARG A 54 -1.58 -9.58 13.68
C ARG A 54 -1.33 -8.73 14.92
N PHE A 55 -1.39 -7.40 14.78
CA PHE A 55 -1.01 -6.44 15.80
C PHE A 55 -2.15 -5.50 16.20
N GLU A 56 -3.41 -5.87 15.92
CA GLU A 56 -4.58 -5.05 16.25
C GLU A 56 -4.83 -4.96 17.76
N CYS A 57 -4.41 -5.98 18.51
CA CYS A 57 -4.47 -6.02 19.96
C CYS A 57 -3.07 -6.16 20.57
N ILE A 58 -2.86 -5.52 21.71
CA ILE A 58 -1.66 -5.71 22.53
C ILE A 58 -2.04 -6.01 23.98
N PHE A 59 -1.07 -6.44 24.79
CA PHE A 59 -1.27 -6.68 26.21
C PHE A 59 -0.74 -5.50 27.03
N GLU A 60 -1.52 -5.02 27.99
CA GLU A 60 -1.06 -4.04 28.97
C GLU A 60 -0.26 -4.72 30.10
N GLY A 61 0.89 -4.15 30.50
CA GLY A 61 1.69 -4.69 31.62
C GLY A 61 2.50 -5.96 31.29
N LEU A 62 2.75 -6.83 32.28
CA LEU A 62 3.45 -8.11 32.07
C LEU A 62 2.56 -9.03 31.24
N ALA A 63 2.96 -9.33 30.00
CA ALA A 63 2.15 -9.99 28.97
C ALA A 63 1.45 -11.31 29.39
N LYS A 64 1.88 -11.98 30.47
CA LYS A 64 1.25 -13.20 31.00
C LYS A 64 0.02 -12.95 31.89
N GLN A 65 -0.21 -11.71 32.33
CA GLN A 65 -1.28 -11.34 33.28
C GLN A 65 -2.08 -10.10 32.85
N GLY A 66 -1.69 -9.48 31.72
CA GLY A 66 -2.31 -8.28 31.18
C GLY A 66 -3.64 -8.53 30.46
N HIS A 67 -4.49 -7.51 30.41
CA HIS A 67 -5.68 -7.50 29.56
C HIS A 67 -5.28 -7.25 28.09
N GLN A 68 -5.95 -7.94 27.16
CA GLN A 68 -5.80 -7.68 25.73
C GLN A 68 -6.64 -6.45 25.38
N THR A 69 -5.98 -5.40 24.89
CA THR A 69 -6.60 -4.12 24.53
C THR A 69 -6.34 -3.84 23.06
N LEU A 70 -7.25 -3.12 22.36
CA LEU A 70 -6.98 -2.74 20.99
C LEU A 70 -5.89 -1.66 20.95
N LEU A 71 -4.97 -1.78 20.02
CA LEU A 71 -3.85 -0.85 19.89
C LEU A 71 -4.33 0.61 19.70
N ASN A 72 -5.45 0.84 19.01
CA ASN A 72 -6.06 2.17 18.82
C ASN A 72 -6.73 2.76 20.08
N GLU A 73 -7.06 1.95 21.09
CA GLU A 73 -7.70 2.41 22.33
C GLU A 73 -6.68 2.97 23.33
N ILE A 74 -5.40 2.61 23.18
CA ILE A 74 -4.29 3.04 24.03
C ILE A 74 -3.35 4.07 23.35
N TYR A 75 -3.61 4.41 22.09
CA TYR A 75 -2.81 5.41 21.37
C TYR A 75 -3.15 6.82 21.89
N THR A 76 -2.43 7.28 22.91
CA THR A 76 -2.57 8.64 23.50
C THR A 76 -1.71 9.70 22.81
N GLU A 77 -1.69 9.70 21.47
CA GLU A 77 -0.86 10.55 20.62
C GLU A 77 0.62 10.14 20.56
N LEU A 78 1.03 9.58 19.42
CA LEU A 78 2.42 9.30 19.10
C LEU A 78 2.88 10.28 18.02
N TYR A 79 3.65 11.28 18.42
CA TYR A 79 4.38 12.13 17.49
C TYR A 79 5.61 11.35 17.01
N ILE A 80 5.63 10.99 15.73
CA ILE A 80 6.86 10.52 15.10
C ILE A 80 7.79 11.74 15.03
N THR A 81 8.64 11.88 16.04
CA THR A 81 9.73 12.83 16.00
C THR A 81 10.84 12.23 15.15
N GLU A 82 11.49 13.07 14.35
CA GLU A 82 12.70 12.67 13.65
C GLU A 82 13.76 12.33 14.72
N GLY A 83 13.99 11.04 14.94
CA GLY A 83 15.08 10.58 15.80
C GLY A 83 16.40 10.93 15.14
N GLY A 84 17.20 11.81 15.76
CA GLY A 84 18.57 12.04 15.33
C GLY A 84 19.36 10.73 15.37
N SER A 85 20.20 10.47 14.37
CA SER A 85 21.10 9.33 14.36
C SER A 85 22.06 9.42 15.55
N GLY A 86 21.75 8.73 16.64
CA GLY A 86 22.68 8.49 17.73
C GLY A 86 23.80 7.61 17.21
N GLY A 87 25.00 8.20 17.09
CA GLY A 87 26.24 7.49 16.72
C GLY A 87 26.73 6.54 17.79
#